data_AF-A0A6V2KCI5-F1
#
_entry.id   AF-A0A6V2KCI5-F1
#
_cell.length_a   1.000
_cell.length_b   1.000
_cell.length_c   1.000
_cell.angle_alpha   90.00
_cell.angle_beta   90.00
_cell.angle_gamma   90.00
#
_symmetry.space_group_name_H-M   'P 1'
#
loop_
_entity.id
_entity.type
_entity.pdbx_description
1 polymer ?
#
loop_
_entity_poly.entity_id
_entity_poly.type
_entity_poly.pdbx_seq_one_letter_code
_entity_poly.pdbx_strand_id
1 'polypeptide(L)'
;MCPSEDKYTDEGRMEESSPSKAVVPLAIVTVVSVVCMCATAIVVATQDNGSASAPLGSGSGLSNLNVILNVGDTDFATRGPPAGDNPCAGKKLDLPNIECINDAIDGKPQAGANVTKGYKGDMEVDVEPIDKPYWQSGLCPVNVHWHLGAEHYSLGEYDEAGKGPAADEKDDDHRRLAEEARLGYQCRHYDENDARFAMPYEWKHCVGMKVGETYEVHWPHSAAGSCGTVNQYQTPFYDGVFCNLDMDTLVTLGAQDIANNVGVQAQVFTIVNDETYYYPDLMRGMVVDGAMGSDIAYYTGSTTGTSRDNTICSQYSPITWQVDRKCHMVSASSFDKMCADMKAQRDDMSDDLYAHGSRVLVADEFAADNGKRLLRA
;
A
#
# COMPACT_ATOMS: atom_id res chain seq x y z
N MET A 1 -24.55 50.59 -10.50
CA MET A 1 -24.03 51.14 -11.77
C MET A 1 -22.64 51.67 -11.49
N CYS A 2 -21.59 50.90 -11.82
CA CYS A 2 -20.29 51.50 -12.18
C CYS A 2 -20.41 51.98 -13.64
N PRO A 3 -19.61 52.96 -14.11
CA PRO A 3 -18.19 52.70 -14.46
C PRO A 3 -17.24 53.92 -14.17
N SER A 4 -15.97 53.71 -13.78
CA SER A 4 -14.73 53.68 -14.63
C SER A 4 -14.22 55.10 -15.02
N GLU A 5 -12.94 55.50 -15.17
CA GLU A 5 -11.60 54.90 -15.28
C GLU A 5 -10.51 55.93 -14.86
N ASP A 6 -9.37 55.39 -14.42
CA ASP A 6 -7.97 55.66 -14.76
C ASP A 6 -7.37 57.07 -14.94
N LYS A 7 -6.29 57.27 -14.18
CA LYS A 7 -5.12 58.10 -14.50
C LYS A 7 -3.87 57.39 -13.98
N TYR A 8 -2.91 57.03 -14.84
CA TYR A 8 -1.53 57.51 -14.66
C TYR A 8 -0.68 57.33 -15.92
N THR A 9 0.21 58.30 -16.08
CA THR A 9 1.04 58.62 -17.24
C THR A 9 2.41 57.93 -17.22
N ASP A 10 2.92 57.79 -18.44
CA ASP A 10 4.26 57.49 -18.93
C ASP A 10 5.39 58.35 -18.31
N GLU A 11 6.59 57.77 -18.19
CA GLU A 11 7.89 58.27 -18.71
C GLU A 11 9.09 57.75 -17.90
N GLY A 12 10.11 57.21 -18.61
CA GLY A 12 11.50 57.18 -18.11
C GLY A 12 12.35 55.98 -18.51
N ARG A 13 12.85 55.96 -19.75
CA ARG A 13 13.89 55.06 -20.28
C ARG A 13 15.29 55.70 -20.18
N MET A 14 16.33 54.85 -20.16
CA MET A 14 17.79 55.04 -20.37
C MET A 14 18.60 54.78 -19.07
N GLU A 15 19.69 54.01 -19.02
CA GLU A 15 20.59 53.45 -20.04
C GLU A 15 21.48 52.34 -19.44
N GLU A 16 22.02 51.46 -20.28
CA GLU A 16 23.00 50.41 -19.98
C GLU A 16 24.35 50.93 -19.47
N SER A 17 25.00 50.17 -18.58
CA SER A 17 26.47 49.96 -18.66
C SER A 17 26.93 48.74 -17.83
N SER A 18 27.57 47.79 -18.51
CA SER A 18 28.52 46.81 -17.94
C SER A 18 29.94 47.35 -18.21
N PRO A 19 30.94 47.17 -17.34
CA PRO A 19 31.72 45.92 -17.39
C PRO A 19 32.38 45.49 -16.05
N SER A 20 32.63 44.19 -15.90
CA SER A 20 33.98 43.61 -15.76
C SER A 20 33.98 42.29 -14.98
N LYS A 21 34.68 41.32 -15.57
CA LYS A 21 34.90 39.97 -15.07
C LYS A 21 35.98 40.00 -13.98
N ALA A 22 35.69 39.44 -12.81
CA ALA A 22 36.70 39.06 -11.83
C ALA A 22 36.75 37.52 -11.74
N VAL A 23 37.87 36.98 -12.20
CA VAL A 23 38.25 35.57 -12.13
C VAL A 23 38.87 35.32 -10.75
N VAL A 24 38.30 34.40 -9.98
CA VAL A 24 38.88 33.93 -8.70
C VAL A 24 39.45 32.52 -8.94
N PRO A 25 40.73 32.24 -8.61
CA PRO A 25 41.32 30.94 -8.85
C PRO A 25 40.91 29.94 -7.77
N LEU A 26 40.33 28.82 -8.20
CA LEU A 26 40.01 27.66 -7.38
C LEU A 26 41.30 26.84 -7.14
N ALA A 27 41.79 26.83 -5.91
CA ALA A 27 42.90 25.98 -5.49
C ALA A 27 42.45 24.52 -5.43
N ILE A 28 43.04 23.68 -6.27
CA ILE A 28 42.87 22.23 -6.27
C ILE A 28 43.68 21.66 -5.11
N VAL A 29 43.00 21.23 -4.05
CA VAL A 29 43.58 20.39 -2.99
C VAL A 29 43.14 18.95 -3.27
N THR A 30 44.01 18.18 -3.91
CA THR A 30 43.89 16.73 -4.00
C THR A 30 44.22 16.12 -2.64
N VAL A 31 43.20 15.74 -1.87
CA VAL A 31 43.37 14.88 -0.70
C VAL A 31 43.42 13.43 -1.17
N VAL A 32 44.61 12.84 -1.14
CA VAL A 32 44.81 11.40 -1.26
C VAL A 32 44.43 10.78 0.09
N SER A 33 43.21 10.23 0.18
CA SER A 33 42.80 9.42 1.33
C SER A 33 42.92 7.95 0.97
N VAL A 34 43.88 7.32 1.63
CA VAL A 34 44.22 5.89 1.60
C VAL A 34 43.02 5.07 2.07
N VAL A 35 42.46 4.24 1.18
CA VAL A 35 41.49 3.20 1.54
C VAL A 35 42.27 2.04 2.16
N CYS A 36 42.21 1.93 3.49
CA CYS A 36 42.73 0.79 4.23
C CYS A 36 41.68 -0.34 4.21
N MET A 37 41.80 -1.28 3.27
CA MET A 37 41.01 -2.52 3.28
C MET A 37 41.59 -3.47 4.34
N CYS A 38 40.96 -3.53 5.51
CA CYS A 38 41.17 -4.63 6.44
C CYS A 38 40.30 -5.82 6.02
N ALA A 39 40.91 -6.76 5.31
CA ALA A 39 40.35 -8.09 5.11
C ALA A 39 40.51 -8.90 6.41
N THR A 40 39.41 -9.16 7.13
CA THR A 40 39.38 -10.15 8.19
C THR A 40 39.03 -11.51 7.59
N ALA A 41 40.06 -12.35 7.43
CA ALA A 41 39.90 -13.77 7.18
C ALA A 41 39.32 -14.45 8.43
N ILE A 42 38.12 -15.03 8.32
CA ILE A 42 37.60 -15.96 9.32
C ILE A 42 38.16 -17.34 8.99
N VAL A 43 39.11 -17.79 9.81
CA VAL A 43 39.56 -19.18 9.87
C VAL A 43 38.52 -19.95 10.68
N VAL A 44 37.74 -20.82 10.04
CA VAL A 44 36.93 -21.82 10.75
C VAL A 44 37.83 -23.01 11.05
N ALA A 45 38.22 -23.14 12.31
CA ALA A 45 38.83 -24.36 12.84
C ALA A 45 37.73 -25.41 13.06
N THR A 46 37.81 -26.52 12.33
CA THR A 46 37.01 -27.72 12.58
C THR A 46 37.54 -28.44 13.82
N GLN A 47 36.72 -28.57 14.86
CA GLN A 47 36.93 -29.56 15.91
C GLN A 47 36.06 -30.77 15.65
N ASP A 48 36.73 -31.86 15.28
CA ASP A 48 36.23 -33.24 15.33
C ASP A 48 35.81 -33.62 16.75
N ASN A 49 34.64 -34.24 16.86
CA ASN A 49 34.37 -35.24 17.90
C ASN A 49 33.59 -36.38 17.23
N GLY A 50 34.26 -37.51 17.03
CA GLY A 50 33.61 -38.80 16.73
C GLY A 50 32.61 -39.17 17.84
N SER A 51 31.70 -40.12 17.68
CA SER A 51 31.73 -41.33 16.85
C SER A 51 30.32 -41.93 16.85
N ALA A 52 29.87 -42.48 15.72
CA ALA A 52 29.12 -43.74 15.63
C ALA A 52 28.67 -43.97 14.18
N SER A 53 29.46 -44.74 13.46
CA SER A 53 29.22 -45.27 12.13
C SER A 53 28.19 -46.40 12.15
N ALA A 54 27.13 -46.29 11.34
CA ALA A 54 26.32 -47.41 10.85
C ALA A 54 26.51 -47.52 9.32
N PRO A 55 26.62 -48.73 8.74
CA PRO A 55 27.20 -48.90 7.41
C PRO A 55 26.21 -48.58 6.28
N LEU A 56 26.73 -47.98 5.21
CA LEU A 56 26.04 -47.81 3.93
C LEU A 56 25.74 -49.18 3.30
N GLY A 57 24.45 -49.49 3.16
CA GLY A 57 23.97 -50.49 2.20
C GLY A 57 23.84 -49.85 0.82
N SER A 58 24.62 -50.37 -0.14
CA SER A 58 24.55 -50.04 -1.56
C SER A 58 23.22 -50.54 -2.14
N GLY A 59 22.35 -49.61 -2.55
CA GLY A 59 21.08 -49.89 -3.23
C GLY A 59 20.83 -48.85 -4.32
N SER A 60 21.12 -49.26 -5.54
CA SER A 60 20.88 -48.60 -6.82
C SER A 60 19.42 -48.16 -7.04
N GLY A 61 19.19 -46.92 -7.50
CA GLY A 61 17.89 -46.49 -8.04
C GLY A 61 17.60 -44.99 -7.96
N LEU A 62 18.47 -44.12 -8.47
CA LEU A 62 18.10 -42.72 -8.71
C LEU A 62 17.36 -42.63 -10.06
N SER A 63 16.05 -42.77 -10.00
CA SER A 63 15.16 -42.44 -11.10
C SER A 63 13.93 -41.72 -10.55
N ASN A 64 13.84 -40.44 -10.88
CA ASN A 64 12.66 -39.58 -10.83
C ASN A 64 11.87 -39.58 -9.52
N LEU A 65 12.39 -38.86 -8.52
CA LEU A 65 11.52 -38.29 -7.48
C LEU A 65 11.19 -36.85 -7.89
N ASN A 66 10.13 -36.70 -8.69
CA ASN A 66 9.41 -35.43 -8.74
C ASN A 66 8.78 -35.26 -7.35
N VAL A 67 9.46 -34.51 -6.49
CA VAL A 67 8.82 -34.01 -5.26
C VAL A 67 7.81 -32.96 -5.72
N ILE A 68 6.59 -33.42 -5.99
CA ILE A 68 5.43 -32.54 -6.00
C ILE A 68 5.25 -32.16 -4.53
N LEU A 69 5.76 -30.99 -4.15
CA LEU A 69 5.35 -30.35 -2.91
C LEU A 69 3.87 -29.98 -3.10
N ASN A 70 2.98 -30.83 -2.61
CA ASN A 70 1.60 -30.45 -2.36
C ASN A 70 1.64 -29.40 -1.24
N VAL A 71 1.68 -28.12 -1.62
CA VAL A 71 1.66 -26.98 -0.69
C VAL A 71 0.28 -26.84 -0.02
N GLY A 72 -0.71 -27.67 -0.39
CA GLY A 72 -2.07 -27.65 0.14
C GLY A 72 -2.21 -28.00 1.63
N ASP A 73 -1.13 -28.40 2.30
CA ASP A 73 -1.13 -28.77 3.73
C ASP A 73 0.10 -28.25 4.48
N THR A 74 0.60 -27.05 4.14
CA THR A 74 1.45 -26.34 5.08
C THR A 74 0.58 -25.88 6.24
N ASP A 75 0.66 -26.62 7.35
CA ASP A 75 0.21 -26.18 8.68
C ASP A 75 0.95 -24.86 8.97
N PHE A 76 0.35 -23.74 8.53
CA PHE A 76 0.90 -22.42 8.77
C PHE A 76 1.05 -22.26 10.28
N ALA A 77 2.10 -21.59 10.75
CA ALA A 77 2.32 -21.44 12.19
C ALA A 77 1.12 -20.70 12.82
N THR A 78 0.15 -21.45 13.34
CA THR A 78 -1.13 -20.98 13.89
C THR A 78 -0.99 -20.46 15.32
N ARG A 79 0.21 -20.55 15.91
CA ARG A 79 0.42 -20.18 17.29
C ARG A 79 0.67 -18.68 17.39
N GLY A 80 -0.37 -17.96 17.79
CA GLY A 80 -0.27 -16.54 18.11
C GLY A 80 0.82 -16.24 19.15
N PRO A 81 1.29 -14.99 19.21
CA PRO A 81 2.30 -14.59 20.19
C PRO A 81 1.82 -14.81 21.63
N PRO A 82 2.73 -14.91 22.62
CA PRO A 82 2.35 -15.08 24.02
C PRO A 82 1.36 -14.02 24.46
N ALA A 83 0.35 -14.39 25.25
CA ALA A 83 -0.60 -13.43 25.83
C ALA A 83 0.11 -12.30 26.59
N GLY A 84 -0.51 -11.12 26.62
CA GLY A 84 0.06 -9.91 27.21
C GLY A 84 -0.63 -8.66 26.70
N ASP A 85 -0.39 -7.54 27.38
CA ASP A 85 -1.07 -6.27 27.12
C ASP A 85 -0.75 -5.73 25.72
N ASN A 86 -1.78 -5.22 25.05
CA ASN A 86 -1.65 -4.50 23.79
C ASN A 86 -1.69 -2.98 24.08
N PRO A 87 -0.55 -2.26 24.03
CA PRO A 87 -0.50 -0.83 24.32
C PRO A 87 -1.15 0.04 23.22
N CYS A 88 -1.39 -0.52 22.03
CA CYS A 88 -2.01 0.17 20.90
C CYS A 88 -3.55 0.08 20.92
N ALA A 89 -4.12 -0.87 21.67
CA ALA A 89 -5.56 -1.06 21.72
C ALA A 89 -6.27 0.21 22.24
N GLY A 90 -7.29 0.66 21.50
CA GLY A 90 -8.08 1.84 21.82
C GLY A 90 -7.34 3.18 21.66
N LYS A 91 -6.26 3.21 20.86
CA LYS A 91 -5.52 4.44 20.56
C LYS A 91 -6.10 5.25 19.42
N LYS A 92 -7.07 4.71 18.68
CA LYS A 92 -7.82 5.43 17.65
C LYS A 92 -8.28 6.80 18.16
N LEU A 93 -7.98 7.83 17.36
CA LEU A 93 -8.43 9.19 17.59
C LEU A 93 -9.67 9.43 16.72
N ASP A 94 -10.85 9.58 17.31
CA ASP A 94 -12.11 9.69 16.56
C ASP A 94 -12.27 11.06 15.88
N LEU A 95 -11.90 11.14 14.60
CA LEU A 95 -12.27 12.24 13.72
C LEU A 95 -13.51 11.85 12.89
N PRO A 96 -14.64 12.58 12.97
CA PRO A 96 -15.84 12.26 12.21
C PRO A 96 -15.65 12.51 10.70
N ASN A 97 -16.45 11.84 9.87
CA ASN A 97 -16.59 12.26 8.48
C ASN A 97 -17.37 13.58 8.42
N ILE A 98 -17.02 14.47 7.50
CA ILE A 98 -17.62 15.80 7.39
C ILE A 98 -17.97 16.11 5.93
N GLU A 99 -18.74 17.17 5.69
CA GLU A 99 -19.01 17.63 4.32
C GLU A 99 -17.71 18.01 3.59
N CYS A 100 -17.58 17.60 2.33
CA CYS A 100 -16.38 17.84 1.51
C CYS A 100 -16.08 19.33 1.30
N ILE A 101 -17.12 20.16 1.23
CA ILE A 101 -17.00 21.62 1.12
C ILE A 101 -17.11 22.20 2.53
N ASN A 102 -15.99 22.22 3.25
CA ASN A 102 -15.91 22.69 4.62
C ASN A 102 -14.51 23.24 4.95
N ASP A 103 -14.45 24.37 5.66
CA ASP A 103 -13.19 25.01 6.07
C ASP A 103 -12.22 24.07 6.82
N ALA A 104 -12.72 23.05 7.53
CA ALA A 104 -11.90 22.11 8.29
C ALA A 104 -11.07 21.15 7.41
N ILE A 105 -11.46 20.98 6.13
CA ILE A 105 -10.76 20.15 5.14
C ILE A 105 -10.42 20.92 3.85
N ASP A 106 -10.45 22.24 3.90
CA ASP A 106 -9.91 23.06 2.83
C ASP A 106 -8.42 22.76 2.61
N GLY A 107 -8.02 22.55 1.35
CA GLY A 107 -6.68 22.08 0.98
C GLY A 107 -6.30 20.67 1.47
N LYS A 108 -7.27 19.86 1.93
CA LYS A 108 -7.04 18.47 2.37
C LYS A 108 -7.58 17.45 1.35
N PRO A 109 -6.71 16.92 0.46
CA PRO A 109 -7.15 16.05 -0.62
C PRO A 109 -7.71 14.72 -0.11
N GLN A 110 -8.54 14.09 -0.94
CA GLN A 110 -9.17 12.81 -0.66
C GLN A 110 -8.56 11.67 -1.50
N ALA A 111 -8.72 10.43 -1.05
CA ALA A 111 -8.17 9.24 -1.72
C ALA A 111 -9.24 8.29 -2.28
N GLY A 112 -8.79 7.30 -3.07
CA GLY A 112 -9.63 6.63 -4.07
C GLY A 112 -9.70 7.45 -5.35
N ALA A 113 -8.56 8.02 -5.76
CA ALA A 113 -8.44 8.93 -6.90
C ALA A 113 -8.10 8.19 -8.20
N ASN A 114 -8.15 8.92 -9.31
CA ASN A 114 -7.56 8.46 -10.57
C ASN A 114 -6.03 8.49 -10.43
N VAL A 115 -5.39 7.34 -10.67
CA VAL A 115 -3.94 7.18 -10.61
C VAL A 115 -3.35 6.87 -11.99
N THR A 116 -4.17 6.98 -13.06
CA THR A 116 -3.73 6.86 -14.45
C THR A 116 -2.50 7.70 -14.69
N LYS A 117 -1.53 7.14 -15.42
CA LYS A 117 -0.27 7.83 -15.70
C LYS A 117 -0.51 9.17 -16.41
N GLY A 118 -0.14 10.26 -15.74
CA GLY A 118 -0.30 11.62 -16.26
C GLY A 118 -1.56 12.34 -15.79
N TYR A 119 -2.45 11.66 -15.06
CA TYR A 119 -3.55 12.33 -14.36
C TYR A 119 -3.02 13.26 -13.27
N LYS A 120 -3.73 14.36 -13.07
CA LYS A 120 -3.62 15.29 -11.96
C LYS A 120 -5.03 15.69 -11.55
N GLY A 121 -5.30 15.74 -10.25
CA GLY A 121 -6.54 16.34 -9.76
C GLY A 121 -6.53 17.86 -9.87
N ASP A 122 -7.66 18.47 -9.54
CA ASP A 122 -7.88 19.91 -9.62
C ASP A 122 -7.62 20.63 -8.28
N MET A 123 -7.41 19.90 -7.17
CA MET A 123 -7.07 20.50 -5.88
C MET A 123 -5.59 20.83 -5.82
N GLU A 124 -5.26 22.12 -5.76
CA GLU A 124 -3.90 22.61 -5.54
C GLU A 124 -3.44 22.26 -4.12
N VAL A 125 -2.34 21.50 -4.00
CA VAL A 125 -1.81 21.05 -2.71
C VAL A 125 -0.29 21.24 -2.63
N ASP A 126 0.17 22.05 -1.67
CA ASP A 126 1.61 22.30 -1.41
C ASP A 126 2.32 21.17 -0.63
N VAL A 127 1.57 20.17 -0.16
CA VAL A 127 2.12 19.04 0.60
C VAL A 127 2.77 18.04 -0.33
N GLU A 128 4.01 17.65 -0.03
CA GLU A 128 4.78 16.70 -0.81
C GLU A 128 4.57 15.26 -0.31
N PRO A 129 4.19 14.30 -1.18
CA PRO A 129 4.09 12.90 -0.77
C PRO A 129 5.46 12.25 -0.58
N ILE A 130 5.52 11.25 0.30
CA ILE A 130 6.69 10.34 0.45
C ILE A 130 6.86 9.53 -0.84
N ASP A 131 7.96 9.76 -1.55
CA ASP A 131 8.28 9.13 -2.84
C ASP A 131 9.30 7.99 -2.76
N LYS A 132 9.64 7.58 -1.54
CA LYS A 132 10.52 6.44 -1.23
C LYS A 132 9.72 5.33 -0.56
N PRO A 133 10.23 4.08 -0.56
CA PRO A 133 9.63 3.02 0.23
C PRO A 133 9.45 3.44 1.70
N TYR A 134 8.27 3.20 2.28
CA TYR A 134 7.92 3.67 3.62
C TYR A 134 8.89 3.23 4.72
N TRP A 135 9.47 2.03 4.61
CA TRP A 135 10.48 1.55 5.55
C TRP A 135 11.76 2.41 5.54
N GLN A 136 12.11 3.05 4.42
CA GLN A 136 13.24 4.00 4.35
C GLN A 136 12.91 5.34 5.01
N SER A 137 11.62 5.64 5.16
CA SER A 137 11.10 6.84 5.82
C SER A 137 10.74 6.59 7.29
N GLY A 138 11.00 5.39 7.83
CA GLY A 138 10.76 5.06 9.24
C GLY A 138 9.33 4.62 9.56
N LEU A 139 8.49 4.35 8.56
CA LEU A 139 7.14 3.82 8.77
C LEU A 139 7.14 2.30 8.65
N CYS A 140 6.31 1.62 9.44
CA CYS A 140 6.00 0.20 9.30
C CYS A 140 4.53 0.00 8.96
N PRO A 141 4.15 -1.10 8.28
CA PRO A 141 2.75 -1.46 8.12
C PRO A 141 2.15 -1.78 9.48
N VAL A 142 0.98 -1.19 9.77
CA VAL A 142 0.27 -1.35 11.05
C VAL A 142 -1.05 -2.11 10.89
N ASN A 143 -1.42 -2.44 9.66
CA ASN A 143 -2.60 -3.23 9.32
C ASN A 143 -2.46 -3.70 7.87
N VAL A 144 -3.28 -4.68 7.48
CA VAL A 144 -3.60 -5.00 6.10
C VAL A 144 -5.11 -5.26 6.03
N HIS A 145 -5.75 -4.68 5.03
CA HIS A 145 -7.15 -4.94 4.70
C HIS A 145 -7.32 -4.79 3.18
N TRP A 146 -8.49 -5.15 2.66
CA TRP A 146 -8.74 -5.01 1.23
C TRP A 146 -10.18 -4.66 0.93
N HIS A 147 -10.37 -4.08 -0.24
CA HIS A 147 -11.66 -3.68 -0.79
C HIS A 147 -12.08 -4.60 -1.93
N LEU A 148 -13.38 -4.77 -2.10
CA LEU A 148 -13.99 -5.48 -3.22
C LEU A 148 -13.93 -4.59 -4.47
N GLY A 149 -13.13 -4.99 -5.46
CA GLY A 149 -12.70 -4.14 -6.56
C GLY A 149 -11.70 -3.07 -6.11
N ALA A 150 -11.24 -2.27 -7.08
CA ALA A 150 -10.40 -1.11 -6.81
C ALA A 150 -11.22 0.13 -6.47
N GLU A 151 -10.84 0.80 -5.38
CA GLU A 151 -11.26 2.16 -5.04
C GLU A 151 -10.57 3.19 -5.93
N HIS A 152 -9.32 2.91 -6.33
CA HIS A 152 -8.59 3.74 -7.29
C HIS A 152 -8.98 3.41 -8.73
N TYR A 153 -8.71 4.36 -9.63
CA TYR A 153 -8.90 4.19 -11.07
C TYR A 153 -7.59 4.25 -11.84
N SER A 154 -7.36 3.31 -12.75
CA SER A 154 -6.21 3.33 -13.66
C SER A 154 -6.64 2.85 -15.04
N LEU A 155 -6.71 3.79 -15.99
CA LEU A 155 -7.14 3.53 -17.36
C LEU A 155 -6.26 2.46 -18.00
N GLY A 156 -6.90 1.39 -18.47
CA GLY A 156 -6.27 0.24 -19.09
C GLY A 156 -5.95 -0.91 -18.13
N GLU A 157 -6.05 -0.70 -16.81
CA GLU A 157 -5.58 -1.64 -15.79
C GLU A 157 -6.73 -2.07 -14.86
N TYR A 158 -7.36 -1.09 -14.19
CA TYR A 158 -8.56 -1.26 -13.38
C TYR A 158 -9.49 -0.07 -13.62
N ASP A 159 -10.50 -0.29 -14.47
CA ASP A 159 -11.40 0.73 -15.00
C ASP A 159 -12.77 0.13 -15.35
N GLU A 160 -13.62 0.89 -16.03
CA GLU A 160 -14.99 0.47 -16.38
C GLU A 160 -15.02 -0.71 -17.38
N ALA A 161 -13.91 -1.01 -18.06
CA ALA A 161 -13.83 -2.12 -18.99
C ALA A 161 -13.33 -3.41 -18.32
N GLY A 162 -12.98 -3.35 -17.04
CA GLY A 162 -12.71 -4.54 -16.23
C GLY A 162 -13.95 -5.39 -16.02
N LYS A 163 -13.73 -6.66 -15.71
CA LYS A 163 -14.80 -7.62 -15.42
C LYS A 163 -14.34 -8.61 -14.35
N GLY A 164 -15.31 -9.13 -13.62
CA GLY A 164 -15.12 -10.10 -12.56
C GLY A 164 -16.42 -10.87 -12.33
N PRO A 165 -16.36 -12.01 -11.65
CA PRO A 165 -17.50 -12.89 -11.49
C PRO A 165 -18.65 -12.27 -10.65
N ALA A 166 -18.42 -11.20 -9.86
CA ALA A 166 -19.49 -10.44 -9.22
C ALA A 166 -20.26 -9.49 -10.16
N ALA A 167 -19.68 -9.10 -11.31
CA ALA A 167 -20.38 -8.25 -12.29
C ALA A 167 -21.38 -9.05 -13.14
N ASP A 168 -21.13 -10.35 -13.29
CA ASP A 168 -21.94 -11.29 -14.07
C ASP A 168 -23.12 -11.88 -13.27
N GLU A 169 -23.03 -11.88 -11.93
CA GLU A 169 -24.09 -12.33 -11.01
C GLU A 169 -25.08 -11.20 -10.70
N LYS A 170 -25.94 -10.86 -11.67
CA LYS A 170 -27.04 -9.90 -11.46
C LYS A 170 -28.32 -10.50 -10.86
N ASP A 171 -28.37 -11.79 -10.48
CA ASP A 171 -29.70 -12.42 -10.26
C ASP A 171 -29.80 -13.60 -9.28
N ASP A 172 -28.83 -13.88 -8.40
CA ASP A 172 -29.00 -15.00 -7.44
C ASP A 172 -28.81 -14.60 -5.97
N ASP A 173 -29.92 -14.73 -5.25
CA ASP A 173 -30.27 -14.47 -3.84
C ASP A 173 -29.45 -15.29 -2.80
N HIS A 174 -28.15 -15.47 -3.02
CA HIS A 174 -27.26 -16.21 -2.13
C HIS A 174 -26.38 -15.26 -1.29
N ARG A 175 -27.01 -14.73 -0.23
CA ARG A 175 -26.42 -14.14 1.00
C ARG A 175 -24.90 -14.06 1.00
N ARG A 176 -24.35 -13.05 0.34
CA ARG A 176 -22.95 -12.67 0.51
C ARG A 176 -22.86 -11.96 1.86
N LEU A 177 -21.94 -12.34 2.75
CA LEU A 177 -21.55 -11.42 3.85
C LEU A 177 -20.92 -10.12 3.30
N ALA A 178 -20.61 -10.10 2.00
CA ALA A 178 -20.22 -8.94 1.20
C ALA A 178 -21.37 -8.31 0.38
N GLU A 179 -22.66 -8.61 0.62
CA GLU A 179 -23.80 -8.06 -0.16
C GLU A 179 -23.96 -6.54 -0.01
N GLU A 180 -23.43 -5.94 1.06
CA GLU A 180 -23.42 -4.48 1.26
C GLU A 180 -22.15 -3.81 0.74
N ALA A 181 -21.13 -4.59 0.38
CA ALA A 181 -19.86 -4.06 -0.08
C ALA A 181 -20.02 -3.56 -1.52
N ARG A 182 -20.02 -2.24 -1.70
CA ARG A 182 -20.02 -1.62 -3.03
C ARG A 182 -18.84 -2.14 -3.85
N LEU A 183 -19.13 -2.68 -5.04
CA LEU A 183 -18.13 -3.10 -6.00
C LEU A 183 -17.36 -1.90 -6.57
N GLY A 184 -16.03 -1.97 -6.53
CA GLY A 184 -15.12 -1.02 -7.17
C GLY A 184 -14.81 -1.37 -8.63
N TYR A 185 -13.79 -0.71 -9.20
CA TYR A 185 -13.31 -1.02 -10.54
C TYR A 185 -12.70 -2.42 -10.59
N GLN A 186 -12.78 -3.07 -11.75
CA GLN A 186 -12.31 -4.43 -11.94
C GLN A 186 -11.08 -4.43 -12.84
N CYS A 187 -10.25 -5.45 -12.70
CA CYS A 187 -9.18 -5.69 -13.63
C CYS A 187 -9.67 -6.35 -14.92
N ARG A 188 -8.77 -6.43 -15.90
CA ARG A 188 -9.05 -7.02 -17.21
C ARG A 188 -8.54 -8.47 -17.36
N HIS A 189 -8.07 -9.08 -16.27
CA HIS A 189 -7.48 -10.43 -16.29
C HIS A 189 -8.51 -11.55 -16.35
N TYR A 190 -9.70 -11.36 -15.76
CA TYR A 190 -10.70 -12.41 -15.63
C TYR A 190 -11.18 -12.93 -17.00
N ASP A 191 -11.23 -14.25 -17.15
CA ASP A 191 -11.84 -14.96 -18.28
C ASP A 191 -12.46 -16.26 -17.76
N GLU A 192 -13.78 -16.38 -17.86
CA GLU A 192 -14.53 -17.57 -17.41
C GLU A 192 -14.06 -18.87 -18.07
N ASN A 193 -13.43 -18.79 -19.25
CA ASN A 193 -12.94 -19.94 -20.01
C ASN A 193 -11.52 -20.36 -19.62
N ASP A 194 -10.83 -19.56 -18.81
CA ASP A 194 -9.50 -19.89 -18.32
C ASP A 194 -9.60 -20.76 -17.06
N ALA A 195 -8.90 -21.89 -17.07
CA ALA A 195 -8.90 -22.86 -15.98
C ALA A 195 -8.46 -22.25 -14.63
N ARG A 196 -7.65 -21.19 -14.65
CA ARG A 196 -7.18 -20.47 -13.44
C ARG A 196 -8.31 -19.74 -12.72
N PHE A 197 -9.37 -19.38 -13.44
CA PHE A 197 -10.56 -18.73 -12.89
C PHE A 197 -11.74 -19.70 -12.70
N ALA A 198 -11.81 -20.75 -13.50
CA ALA A 198 -12.89 -21.74 -13.44
C ALA A 198 -12.80 -22.71 -12.24
N MET A 199 -11.61 -22.88 -11.64
CA MET A 199 -11.40 -23.80 -10.52
C MET A 199 -11.69 -23.13 -9.17
N PRO A 200 -12.64 -23.63 -8.36
CA PRO A 200 -12.91 -23.07 -7.05
C PRO A 200 -11.75 -23.32 -6.08
N TYR A 201 -11.53 -22.38 -5.18
CA TYR A 201 -10.56 -22.51 -4.08
C TYR A 201 -11.29 -22.77 -2.75
N GLU A 202 -10.80 -23.72 -1.96
CA GLU A 202 -11.33 -24.02 -0.63
C GLU A 202 -10.70 -23.09 0.42
N TRP A 203 -11.35 -21.95 0.65
CA TRP A 203 -10.94 -20.97 1.67
C TRP A 203 -11.03 -21.55 3.08
N LYS A 204 -9.92 -21.50 3.83
CA LYS A 204 -9.85 -21.94 5.24
C LYS A 204 -9.85 -20.75 6.20
N HIS A 205 -9.32 -19.60 5.78
CA HIS A 205 -9.04 -18.48 6.66
C HIS A 205 -9.79 -17.20 6.30
N CYS A 206 -9.76 -16.78 5.03
CA CYS A 206 -10.52 -15.61 4.57
C CYS A 206 -12.02 -15.91 4.48
N VAL A 207 -12.82 -14.84 4.55
CA VAL A 207 -14.28 -14.92 4.53
C VAL A 207 -14.82 -14.21 3.29
N GLY A 208 -15.70 -14.89 2.53
CA GLY A 208 -16.43 -14.28 1.41
C GLY A 208 -15.60 -13.92 0.17
N MET A 209 -14.42 -14.54 0.01
CA MET A 209 -13.53 -14.32 -1.13
C MET A 209 -13.91 -15.20 -2.33
N LYS A 210 -13.62 -14.73 -3.54
CA LYS A 210 -13.96 -15.42 -4.80
C LYS A 210 -12.78 -15.44 -5.76
N VAL A 211 -12.50 -16.60 -6.34
CA VAL A 211 -11.54 -16.74 -7.44
C VAL A 211 -12.07 -15.99 -8.67
N GLY A 212 -11.20 -15.26 -9.36
CA GLY A 212 -11.54 -14.41 -10.50
C GLY A 212 -11.96 -12.98 -10.15
N GLU A 213 -12.25 -12.71 -8.87
CA GLU A 213 -12.64 -11.38 -8.42
C GLU A 213 -11.43 -10.45 -8.25
N THR A 214 -11.64 -9.15 -8.45
CA THR A 214 -10.63 -8.12 -8.20
C THR A 214 -10.73 -7.63 -6.76
N TYR A 215 -9.59 -7.47 -6.11
CA TYR A 215 -9.48 -6.82 -4.80
C TYR A 215 -8.34 -5.82 -4.79
N GLU A 216 -8.54 -4.70 -4.10
CA GLU A 216 -7.48 -3.76 -3.81
C GLU A 216 -7.03 -3.90 -2.36
N VAL A 217 -5.78 -4.29 -2.16
CA VAL A 217 -5.18 -4.48 -0.84
C VAL A 217 -4.55 -3.17 -0.39
N HIS A 218 -4.86 -2.77 0.83
CA HIS A 218 -4.32 -1.59 1.49
C HIS A 218 -3.44 -2.00 2.67
N TRP A 219 -2.27 -1.37 2.75
CA TRP A 219 -1.39 -1.45 3.91
C TRP A 219 -1.21 -0.07 4.51
N PRO A 220 -1.99 0.31 5.54
CA PRO A 220 -1.72 1.48 6.34
C PRO A 220 -0.36 1.37 7.01
N HIS A 221 0.43 2.43 6.93
CA HIS A 221 1.76 2.56 7.51
C HIS A 221 1.81 3.77 8.43
N SER A 222 2.50 3.64 9.55
CA SER A 222 2.69 4.74 10.51
C SER A 222 4.08 4.70 11.14
N ALA A 223 4.68 5.87 11.32
CA ALA A 223 5.89 6.06 12.12
C ALA A 223 5.60 5.99 13.63
N ALA A 224 4.35 6.21 14.03
CA ALA A 224 3.89 6.09 15.41
C ALA A 224 3.38 4.67 15.76
N GLY A 225 3.43 3.73 14.82
CA GLY A 225 3.07 2.33 15.06
C GLY A 225 4.02 1.64 16.03
N SER A 226 3.63 0.46 16.55
CA SER A 226 4.49 -0.37 17.41
C SER A 226 5.48 -1.22 16.59
N CYS A 227 6.23 -0.56 15.72
CA CYS A 227 7.08 -1.19 14.70
C CYS A 227 8.08 -2.19 15.28
N GLY A 228 8.15 -3.37 14.66
CA GLY A 228 9.05 -4.46 15.06
C GLY A 228 8.63 -5.20 16.33
N THR A 229 7.46 -4.91 16.90
CA THR A 229 6.95 -5.60 18.09
C THR A 229 5.79 -6.54 17.74
N VAL A 230 5.40 -7.36 18.71
CA VAL A 230 4.20 -8.22 18.66
C VAL A 230 2.87 -7.45 18.61
N ASN A 231 2.90 -6.12 18.79
CA ASN A 231 1.72 -5.23 18.75
C ASN A 231 1.70 -4.37 17.47
N GLN A 232 2.50 -4.71 16.45
CA GLN A 232 2.62 -3.88 15.25
C GLN A 232 1.31 -3.79 14.47
N TYR A 233 0.64 -4.92 14.26
CA TYR A 233 -0.59 -5.01 13.47
C TYR A 233 -1.81 -4.90 14.36
N GLN A 234 -2.76 -4.06 13.97
CA GLN A 234 -3.93 -3.69 14.77
C GLN A 234 -5.20 -3.65 13.93
N THR A 235 -6.33 -3.98 14.56
CA THR A 235 -7.68 -3.81 14.02
C THR A 235 -8.58 -3.21 15.14
N PRO A 236 -9.19 -2.03 14.93
CA PRO A 236 -9.17 -1.23 13.71
C PRO A 236 -7.77 -0.65 13.43
N PHE A 237 -7.42 -0.48 12.15
CA PHE A 237 -6.09 0.00 11.77
C PHE A 237 -5.68 1.35 12.41
N TYR A 238 -6.66 2.19 12.78
CA TYR A 238 -6.41 3.45 13.47
C TYR A 238 -5.67 3.28 14.79
N ASP A 239 -5.90 2.20 15.54
CA ASP A 239 -5.17 1.89 16.77
C ASP A 239 -3.67 1.74 16.49
N GLY A 240 -3.33 1.12 15.36
CA GLY A 240 -1.96 0.99 14.89
C GLY A 240 -1.38 2.32 14.40
N VAL A 241 -2.15 3.12 13.66
CA VAL A 241 -1.72 4.43 13.16
C VAL A 241 -1.36 5.38 14.29
N PHE A 242 -2.16 5.39 15.36
CA PHE A 242 -2.04 6.30 16.50
C PHE A 242 -1.36 5.69 17.73
N CYS A 243 -0.80 4.48 17.64
CA CYS A 243 -0.34 3.72 18.81
C CYS A 243 0.54 4.53 19.79
N ASN A 244 1.53 5.25 19.25
CA ASN A 244 2.44 6.12 20.01
C ASN A 244 2.22 7.63 19.70
N LEU A 245 1.00 8.02 19.33
CA LEU A 245 0.65 9.42 19.03
C LEU A 245 -0.62 9.83 19.79
N ASP A 246 -0.50 10.81 20.68
CA ASP A 246 -1.65 11.38 21.39
C ASP A 246 -2.22 12.61 20.67
N MET A 247 -3.43 13.03 21.08
CA MET A 247 -4.11 14.20 20.51
C MET A 247 -3.30 15.48 20.68
N ASP A 248 -2.66 15.67 21.84
CA ASP A 248 -1.89 16.88 22.14
C ASP A 248 -0.70 17.04 21.18
N THR A 249 -0.06 15.92 20.82
CA THR A 249 0.98 15.92 19.80
C THR A 249 0.39 16.10 18.40
N LEU A 250 -0.70 15.39 18.07
CA LEU A 250 -1.33 15.47 16.74
C LEU A 250 -1.72 16.91 16.36
N VAL A 251 -2.29 17.68 17.28
CA VAL A 251 -2.70 19.08 17.01
C VAL A 251 -1.53 20.04 16.80
N THR A 252 -0.29 19.61 17.09
CA THR A 252 0.92 20.41 16.83
C THR A 252 1.55 20.10 15.46
N LEU A 253 1.14 19.02 14.81
CA LEU A 253 1.71 18.60 13.53
C LEU A 253 1.14 19.41 12.37
N GLY A 254 2.02 19.87 11.49
CA GLY A 254 1.61 20.44 10.21
C GLY A 254 1.18 19.36 9.21
N ALA A 255 0.51 19.78 8.14
CA ALA A 255 0.09 18.88 7.06
C ALA A 255 1.25 18.06 6.47
N GLN A 256 2.42 18.68 6.29
CA GLN A 256 3.61 17.98 5.81
C GLN A 256 4.16 16.97 6.81
N ASP A 257 4.07 17.25 8.12
CA ASP A 257 4.50 16.31 9.15
C ASP A 257 3.61 15.07 9.14
N ILE A 258 2.30 15.24 8.98
CA ILE A 258 1.34 14.12 8.87
C ILE A 258 1.66 13.29 7.62
N ALA A 259 1.78 13.92 6.44
CA ALA A 259 2.07 13.22 5.19
C ALA A 259 3.41 12.47 5.21
N ASN A 260 4.38 12.94 5.99
CA ASN A 260 5.68 12.30 6.17
C ASN A 260 5.67 11.13 7.18
N ASN A 261 4.64 10.99 8.01
CA ASN A 261 4.60 10.00 9.10
C ASN A 261 3.46 8.99 8.98
N VAL A 262 2.48 9.24 8.11
CA VAL A 262 1.37 8.32 7.84
C VAL A 262 1.22 8.17 6.33
N GLY A 263 1.09 6.92 5.88
CA GLY A 263 0.77 6.66 4.49
C GLY A 263 0.14 5.31 4.27
N VAL A 264 -0.43 5.10 3.08
CA VAL A 264 -1.04 3.84 2.68
C VAL A 264 -0.36 3.36 1.40
N GLN A 265 -0.08 2.07 1.34
CA GLN A 265 0.27 1.38 0.11
C GLN A 265 -0.97 0.69 -0.43
N ALA A 266 -1.17 0.71 -1.74
CA ALA A 266 -2.27 0.03 -2.40
C ALA A 266 -1.82 -0.77 -3.62
N GLN A 267 -2.35 -1.98 -3.77
CA GLN A 267 -2.09 -2.84 -4.91
C GLN A 267 -3.33 -3.64 -5.29
N VAL A 268 -3.59 -3.72 -6.59
CA VAL A 268 -4.82 -4.34 -7.13
C VAL A 268 -4.50 -5.71 -7.71
N PHE A 269 -5.28 -6.70 -7.31
CA PHE A 269 -5.10 -8.09 -7.71
C PHE A 269 -6.40 -8.72 -8.21
N THR A 270 -6.31 -9.52 -9.28
CA THR A 270 -7.30 -10.54 -9.60
C THR A 270 -6.87 -11.88 -8.98
N ILE A 271 -7.74 -12.51 -8.21
CA ILE A 271 -7.42 -13.79 -7.57
C ILE A 271 -7.48 -14.92 -8.60
N VAL A 272 -6.47 -15.79 -8.62
CA VAL A 272 -6.44 -17.02 -9.44
C VAL A 272 -6.29 -18.25 -8.56
N ASN A 273 -6.81 -19.39 -8.98
CA ASN A 273 -6.51 -20.68 -8.35
C ASN A 273 -5.35 -21.37 -9.08
N ASP A 274 -4.16 -20.76 -8.97
CA ASP A 274 -2.94 -21.21 -9.63
C ASP A 274 -1.72 -20.86 -8.78
N GLU A 275 -0.99 -21.87 -8.32
CA GLU A 275 0.18 -21.73 -7.43
C GLU A 275 1.41 -21.14 -8.13
N THR A 276 1.41 -21.01 -9.46
CA THR A 276 2.46 -20.25 -10.15
C THR A 276 2.42 -18.75 -9.80
N TYR A 277 1.28 -18.28 -9.27
CA TYR A 277 1.07 -16.93 -8.76
C TYR A 277 1.15 -16.85 -7.24
N TYR A 278 1.71 -17.87 -6.58
CA TYR A 278 1.88 -17.87 -5.13
C TYR A 278 2.86 -16.81 -4.66
N TYR A 279 2.45 -16.03 -3.67
CA TYR A 279 3.28 -15.09 -2.94
C TYR A 279 3.16 -15.34 -1.43
N PRO A 280 4.28 -15.57 -0.73
CA PRO A 280 4.24 -16.10 0.64
C PRO A 280 3.85 -15.09 1.73
N ASP A 281 3.91 -13.78 1.48
CA ASP A 281 3.72 -12.78 2.55
C ASP A 281 3.07 -11.49 2.06
N LEU A 282 1.75 -11.49 1.94
CA LEU A 282 0.98 -10.29 1.59
C LEU A 282 0.70 -9.38 2.80
N MET A 283 1.18 -9.70 4.01
CA MET A 283 0.86 -8.92 5.20
C MET A 283 1.82 -7.74 5.42
N ARG A 284 3.07 -7.86 4.96
CA ARG A 284 4.16 -6.92 5.26
C ARG A 284 4.26 -5.67 4.38
N GLY A 285 3.27 -5.40 3.54
CA GLY A 285 3.25 -4.26 2.63
C GLY A 285 3.15 -4.67 1.17
N MET A 286 3.18 -3.65 0.30
CA MET A 286 3.11 -3.81 -1.15
C MET A 286 4.14 -4.81 -1.66
N VAL A 287 3.73 -5.67 -2.59
CA VAL A 287 4.64 -6.59 -3.27
C VAL A 287 5.53 -5.80 -4.23
N VAL A 288 6.84 -5.90 -4.05
CA VAL A 288 7.85 -5.31 -4.92
C VAL A 288 8.72 -6.43 -5.50
N ASP A 289 8.20 -7.09 -6.52
CA ASP A 289 8.89 -8.16 -7.25
C ASP A 289 8.45 -8.18 -8.73
N GLY A 290 9.42 -8.32 -9.63
CA GLY A 290 9.20 -8.26 -11.07
C GLY A 290 8.45 -6.99 -11.50
N ALA A 291 7.23 -7.16 -12.04
CA ALA A 291 6.36 -6.07 -12.47
C ALA A 291 5.57 -5.42 -11.31
N MET A 292 5.37 -6.12 -10.20
CA MET A 292 4.63 -5.62 -9.04
C MET A 292 5.42 -4.52 -8.35
N GLY A 293 4.76 -3.41 -8.03
CA GLY A 293 5.38 -2.26 -7.37
C GLY A 293 6.43 -1.54 -8.24
N SER A 294 6.36 -1.70 -9.57
CA SER A 294 7.30 -1.07 -10.52
C SER A 294 6.80 0.28 -11.08
N ASP A 295 5.48 0.48 -11.18
CA ASP A 295 4.85 1.72 -11.64
C ASP A 295 3.91 2.26 -10.56
N ILE A 296 4.43 3.11 -9.67
CA ILE A 296 3.72 3.61 -8.49
C ILE A 296 3.30 5.07 -8.68
N ALA A 297 2.05 5.38 -8.34
CA ALA A 297 1.56 6.73 -8.13
C ALA A 297 1.79 7.14 -6.67
N TYR A 298 2.43 8.29 -6.49
CA TYR A 298 2.66 8.91 -5.19
C TYR A 298 1.87 10.21 -5.14
N TYR A 299 0.96 10.35 -4.18
CA TYR A 299 0.14 11.56 -4.02
C TYR A 299 -0.32 11.67 -2.56
N THR A 300 -0.85 12.82 -2.15
CA THR A 300 -1.50 12.92 -0.84
C THR A 300 -3.01 12.82 -0.97
N GLY A 301 -3.63 12.18 0.01
CA GLY A 301 -5.08 11.97 0.05
C GLY A 301 -5.57 11.75 1.48
N SER A 302 -6.69 11.05 1.61
CA SER A 302 -7.32 10.74 2.89
C SER A 302 -7.44 9.24 3.15
N THR A 303 -8.08 8.84 4.25
CA THR A 303 -8.58 7.46 4.39
C THR A 303 -9.81 7.23 3.51
N THR A 304 -9.97 6.04 2.94
CA THR A 304 -11.04 5.67 1.99
C THR A 304 -12.15 4.83 2.65
N GLY A 305 -12.98 4.12 1.85
CA GLY A 305 -14.11 3.30 2.32
C GLY A 305 -15.49 3.91 2.08
N THR A 306 -16.52 3.05 2.10
CA THR A 306 -17.92 3.34 1.73
C THR A 306 -18.67 4.33 2.63
N SER A 307 -18.13 4.68 3.79
CA SER A 307 -18.70 5.73 4.65
C SER A 307 -18.40 7.15 4.16
N ARG A 308 -17.69 7.29 3.03
CA ARG A 308 -17.33 8.54 2.37
C ARG A 308 -17.75 8.51 0.90
N ASP A 309 -17.95 9.69 0.34
CA ASP A 309 -18.21 9.92 -1.08
C ASP A 309 -17.72 11.33 -1.48
N ASN A 310 -18.27 11.92 -2.55
CA ASN A 310 -17.93 13.29 -2.97
C ASN A 310 -18.81 14.37 -2.31
N THR A 311 -19.60 13.99 -1.31
CA THR A 311 -20.35 14.88 -0.41
C THR A 311 -19.80 14.81 1.02
N ILE A 312 -19.44 13.60 1.47
CA ILE A 312 -18.91 13.29 2.80
C ILE A 312 -17.46 12.83 2.69
N CYS A 313 -16.55 13.62 3.23
CA CYS A 313 -15.11 13.44 3.16
C CYS A 313 -14.51 13.00 4.51
N SER A 314 -13.30 12.45 4.43
CA SER A 314 -12.52 12.07 5.61
C SER A 314 -11.67 13.24 6.11
N GLN A 315 -11.64 13.41 7.43
CA GLN A 315 -10.73 14.34 8.10
C GLN A 315 -9.30 13.81 8.26
N TYR A 316 -9.07 12.51 8.05
CA TYR A 316 -7.73 11.92 8.09
C TYR A 316 -6.98 12.21 6.79
N SER A 317 -6.60 13.47 6.59
CA SER A 317 -5.89 14.00 5.43
C SER A 317 -4.99 15.17 5.89
N PRO A 318 -3.83 15.41 5.25
CA PRO A 318 -3.26 14.70 4.12
C PRO A 318 -2.31 13.57 4.54
N ILE A 319 -2.59 12.34 4.12
CA ILE A 319 -1.69 11.18 4.26
C ILE A 319 -1.10 10.81 2.90
N THR A 320 0.11 10.23 2.87
CA THR A 320 0.72 9.81 1.60
C THR A 320 0.06 8.51 1.10
N TRP A 321 -0.19 8.41 -0.21
CA TRP A 321 -0.57 7.17 -0.88
C TRP A 321 0.52 6.72 -1.86
N GLN A 322 0.78 5.42 -1.88
CA GLN A 322 1.63 4.71 -2.84
C GLN A 322 0.79 3.66 -3.53
N VAL A 323 0.30 3.94 -4.73
CA VAL A 323 -0.64 3.07 -5.45
C VAL A 323 0.05 2.46 -6.66
N ASP A 324 0.10 1.14 -6.74
CA ASP A 324 0.53 0.44 -7.95
C ASP A 324 -0.49 0.69 -9.07
N ARG A 325 -0.04 1.30 -10.17
CA ARG A 325 -0.91 1.62 -11.31
C ARG A 325 -1.35 0.40 -12.10
N LYS A 326 -0.68 -0.75 -11.89
CA LYS A 326 -0.91 -1.99 -12.63
C LYS A 326 -1.79 -2.94 -11.82
N CYS A 327 -2.65 -3.67 -12.53
CA CYS A 327 -3.33 -4.82 -11.93
C CYS A 327 -2.52 -6.10 -12.13
N HIS A 328 -2.42 -6.91 -11.07
CA HIS A 328 -1.69 -8.17 -11.08
C HIS A 328 -2.61 -9.36 -10.83
N MET A 329 -2.09 -10.57 -11.03
CA MET A 329 -2.73 -11.81 -10.56
C MET A 329 -1.97 -12.36 -9.37
N VAL A 330 -2.70 -12.98 -8.44
CA VAL A 330 -2.12 -13.61 -7.25
C VAL A 330 -2.94 -14.84 -6.87
N SER A 331 -2.28 -15.86 -6.31
CA SER A 331 -2.97 -17.10 -5.96
C SER A 331 -3.97 -16.89 -4.81
N ALA A 332 -5.08 -17.61 -4.85
CA ALA A 332 -6.06 -17.65 -3.76
C ALA A 332 -5.42 -18.12 -2.45
N SER A 333 -4.47 -19.07 -2.53
CA SER A 333 -3.68 -19.53 -1.38
C SER A 333 -2.79 -18.46 -0.76
N SER A 334 -2.35 -17.44 -1.52
CA SER A 334 -1.60 -16.30 -0.96
C SER A 334 -2.50 -15.41 -0.10
N PHE A 335 -3.72 -15.15 -0.57
CA PHE A 335 -4.72 -14.40 0.20
C PHE A 335 -5.17 -15.18 1.43
N ASP A 336 -5.47 -16.48 1.29
CA ASP A 336 -5.88 -17.30 2.42
C ASP A 336 -4.77 -17.41 3.48
N LYS A 337 -3.51 -17.50 3.03
CA LYS A 337 -2.35 -17.40 3.92
C LYS A 337 -2.27 -16.03 4.61
N MET A 338 -2.51 -14.92 3.91
CA MET A 338 -2.55 -13.59 4.54
C MET A 338 -3.57 -13.56 5.68
N CYS A 339 -4.77 -14.10 5.48
CA CYS A 339 -5.78 -14.25 6.53
C CYS A 339 -5.32 -15.17 7.67
N ALA A 340 -4.56 -16.22 7.39
CA ALA A 340 -3.94 -17.05 8.43
C ALA A 340 -2.89 -16.27 9.24
N ASP A 341 -2.05 -15.48 8.58
CA ASP A 341 -1.03 -14.63 9.21
C ASP A 341 -1.67 -13.53 10.07
N MET A 342 -2.80 -12.97 9.62
CA MET A 342 -3.61 -12.00 10.38
C MET A 342 -4.20 -12.62 11.66
N LYS A 343 -4.75 -13.84 11.57
CA LYS A 343 -5.23 -14.59 12.75
C LYS A 343 -4.12 -14.94 13.75
N ALA A 344 -2.87 -14.94 13.30
CA ALA A 344 -1.71 -15.22 14.15
C ALA A 344 -1.15 -13.97 14.84
N GLN A 345 -1.70 -12.78 14.61
CA GLN A 345 -1.30 -11.57 15.33
C GLN A 345 -1.79 -11.59 16.78
N ARG A 346 -1.23 -10.71 17.62
CA ARG A 346 -1.71 -10.56 19.00
C ARG A 346 -3.11 -9.96 19.03
N ASP A 347 -3.31 -8.93 18.22
CA ASP A 347 -4.59 -8.25 18.13
C ASP A 347 -5.57 -9.09 17.31
N ASP A 348 -6.86 -8.95 17.61
CA ASP A 348 -7.91 -9.67 16.88
C ASP A 348 -8.22 -8.95 15.56
N MET A 349 -7.61 -9.44 14.47
CA MET A 349 -7.83 -8.90 13.14
C MET A 349 -9.04 -9.49 12.41
N SER A 350 -9.95 -10.18 13.11
CA SER A 350 -11.09 -10.88 12.50
C SER A 350 -12.00 -9.97 11.67
N ASP A 351 -12.11 -8.70 12.05
CA ASP A 351 -12.92 -7.70 11.36
C ASP A 351 -12.34 -7.25 10.00
N ASP A 352 -11.10 -7.66 9.68
CA ASP A 352 -10.43 -7.38 8.40
C ASP A 352 -10.24 -8.66 7.55
N LEU A 353 -10.87 -9.79 7.91
CA LEU A 353 -10.72 -11.07 7.18
C LEU A 353 -11.64 -11.23 5.95
N TYR A 354 -12.35 -10.16 5.58
CA TYR A 354 -13.26 -10.10 4.46
C TYR A 354 -13.07 -8.79 3.69
N ALA A 355 -13.56 -8.75 2.46
CA ALA A 355 -13.45 -7.55 1.64
C ALA A 355 -14.41 -6.46 2.12
N HIS A 356 -13.87 -5.27 2.37
CA HIS A 356 -14.65 -4.04 2.59
C HIS A 356 -15.22 -3.52 1.27
N GLY A 357 -16.25 -2.68 1.32
CA GLY A 357 -16.79 -2.06 0.11
C GLY A 357 -15.90 -0.92 -0.39
N SER A 358 -15.86 -0.74 -1.70
CA SER A 358 -15.10 0.33 -2.35
C SER A 358 -15.84 1.66 -2.31
N ARG A 359 -15.14 2.75 -1.98
CA ARG A 359 -15.60 4.15 -2.12
C ARG A 359 -15.82 4.50 -3.59
N VAL A 360 -16.77 5.40 -3.86
CA VAL A 360 -16.88 6.04 -5.18
C VAL A 360 -15.60 6.78 -5.53
N LEU A 361 -15.28 6.90 -6.82
CA LEU A 361 -14.09 7.62 -7.26
C LEU A 361 -14.13 9.07 -6.73
N VAL A 362 -13.01 9.56 -6.19
CA VAL A 362 -12.84 10.97 -5.80
C VAL A 362 -13.11 11.86 -7.03
N ALA A 363 -13.94 12.89 -6.87
CA ALA A 363 -14.12 13.92 -7.89
C ALA A 363 -12.83 14.74 -8.06
N ASP A 364 -12.53 15.19 -9.27
CA ASP A 364 -11.25 15.86 -9.59
C ASP A 364 -10.97 17.06 -8.65
N GLU A 365 -12.00 17.82 -8.28
CA GLU A 365 -11.93 18.95 -7.33
C GLU A 365 -11.48 18.59 -5.91
N PHE A 366 -11.52 17.32 -5.52
CA PHE A 366 -11.05 16.81 -4.24
C PHE A 366 -9.79 15.95 -4.34
N ALA A 367 -9.29 15.72 -5.56
CA ALA A 367 -8.05 14.99 -5.81
C ALA A 367 -6.87 15.96 -5.89
N ALA A 368 -5.75 15.60 -5.26
CA ALA A 368 -4.54 16.44 -5.28
C ALA A 368 -3.92 16.52 -6.68
N ASP A 369 -3.34 17.67 -7.01
CA ASP A 369 -2.54 17.90 -8.22
C ASP A 369 -1.05 17.52 -8.05
N ASN A 370 -0.64 17.17 -6.82
CA ASN A 370 0.73 16.88 -6.40
C ASN A 370 1.24 15.46 -6.76
N GLY A 371 0.53 14.74 -7.63
CA GLY A 371 0.90 13.40 -8.06
C GLY A 371 2.32 13.34 -8.64
N LYS A 372 3.25 12.67 -7.97
CA LYS A 372 4.63 12.51 -8.47
C LYS A 372 4.71 11.41 -9.53
N ARG A 373 5.45 11.72 -10.59
CA ARG A 373 5.84 10.78 -11.64
C ARG A 373 7.27 10.31 -11.40
N LEU A 374 7.44 9.20 -10.68
CA LEU A 374 8.71 8.48 -10.70
C LEU A 374 8.68 7.47 -11.85
N LEU A 375 9.33 7.81 -12.96
CA LEU A 375 9.85 6.79 -13.86
C LEU A 375 11.05 6.19 -13.11
N ARG A 376 10.99 4.93 -12.68
CA ARG A 376 12.21 4.24 -12.26
C ARG A 376 13.19 4.30 -13.44
N ALA A 377 14.36 4.90 -13.21
CA ALA A 377 15.42 5.07 -14.20
C ALA A 377 16.09 3.72 -14.51
#